data_AF-A0A4S8TXR4-F1
#
_entry.id   AF-A0A4S8TXR4-F1
#
_cell.length_a   1.000
_cell.length_b   1.000
_cell.length_c   1.000
_cell.angle_alpha   90.00
_cell.angle_beta   90.00
_cell.angle_gamma   90.00
#
_symmetry.space_group_name_H-M   'P 1'
#
loop_
_entity.id
_entity.type
_entity.pdbx_description
1 polymer ?
#
loop_
_entity_poly.entity_id
_entity_poly.type
_entity_poly.pdbx_seq_one_letter_code
_entity_poly.pdbx_strand_id
1 'polypeptide(L)'
;MADATLFDDTFTLTGLNNQKYDRVSRVTATSADSQTILSLDINHEIYPLAVGETVQVVLASTLNLDGTKEEAGKGWREKGAEENSLADMFDYVCWGKVYRFEEGEGENM
;
A
#
# COMPACT_ATOMS: atom_id res chain seq x y z
N MET A 1 -18.00 7.84 12.60
CA MET A 1 -16.60 7.44 12.42
C MET A 1 -16.59 6.58 11.19
N ALA A 2 -16.19 7.15 10.04
CA ALA A 2 -16.00 6.36 8.84
C ALA A 2 -14.62 5.74 8.98
N ASP A 3 -14.50 4.43 8.83
CA ASP A 3 -13.19 3.80 8.78
C ASP A 3 -12.48 4.30 7.51
N ALA A 4 -11.29 4.87 7.66
CA ALA A 4 -10.50 5.34 6.53
C ALA A 4 -9.99 4.17 5.68
N THR A 5 -9.94 2.98 6.26
CA THR A 5 -9.37 1.76 5.72
C THR A 5 -10.28 1.14 4.67
N LEU A 6 -9.74 0.96 3.47
CA LEU A 6 -10.39 0.31 2.33
C LEU A 6 -9.98 -1.16 2.20
N PHE A 7 -8.76 -1.48 2.65
CA PHE A 7 -8.18 -2.82 2.58
C PHE A 7 -7.10 -2.94 3.65
N ASP A 8 -7.03 -4.10 4.30
CA ASP A 8 -6.00 -4.46 5.29
C ASP A 8 -5.77 -5.97 5.22
N ASP A 9 -4.55 -6.37 4.86
CA ASP A 9 -4.17 -7.78 4.79
C ASP A 9 -2.66 -7.96 5.01
N THR A 10 -2.27 -9.17 5.41
CA THR A 10 -0.89 -9.57 5.64
C THR A 10 -0.40 -10.46 4.51
N PHE A 11 0.71 -10.06 3.89
CA PHE A 11 1.31 -10.75 2.77
C PHE A 11 2.68 -11.32 3.12
N THR A 12 2.98 -12.49 2.58
CA THR A 12 4.35 -13.04 2.58
C THR A 12 4.97 -12.86 1.20
N LEU A 13 6.17 -12.29 1.14
CA LEU A 13 6.89 -12.06 -0.11
C LEU A 13 7.33 -13.39 -0.71
N THR A 14 6.93 -13.63 -1.96
CA THR A 14 7.25 -14.85 -2.72
C THR A 14 8.25 -14.59 -3.84
N GLY A 15 8.44 -13.34 -4.25
CA GLY A 15 9.40 -12.97 -5.29
C GLY A 15 9.86 -11.52 -5.24
N LEU A 16 11.06 -11.26 -5.77
CA LEU A 16 11.65 -9.94 -5.88
C LEU A 16 12.40 -9.80 -7.20
N ASN A 17 12.06 -8.79 -8.01
CA ASN A 17 12.72 -8.48 -9.28
C ASN A 17 13.30 -7.07 -9.26
N ASN A 18 14.63 -6.98 -9.24
CA ASN A 18 15.41 -5.75 -9.21
C ASN A 18 16.35 -5.59 -10.42
N GLN A 19 16.15 -6.36 -11.49
CA GLN A 19 17.13 -6.46 -12.58
C GLN A 19 17.13 -5.26 -13.53
N LYS A 20 16.02 -4.53 -13.63
CA LYS A 20 15.84 -3.48 -14.65
C LYS A 20 16.10 -2.07 -14.16
N TYR A 21 15.92 -1.81 -12.86
CA TYR A 21 15.91 -0.47 -12.31
C TYR A 21 16.84 -0.39 -11.10
N ASP A 22 17.65 0.66 -11.06
CA ASP A 22 18.66 0.85 -10.02
C ASP A 22 18.06 1.03 -8.61
N ARG A 23 16.82 1.55 -8.53
CA ARG A 23 16.18 1.92 -7.25
C ARG A 23 14.80 1.33 -7.03
N VAL A 24 14.24 0.68 -8.04
CA VAL A 24 12.88 0.14 -7.99
C VAL A 24 12.93 -1.36 -8.12
N SER A 25 12.25 -2.05 -7.23
CA SER A 25 12.05 -3.49 -7.33
C SER A 25 10.57 -3.80 -7.41
N ARG A 26 10.23 -4.77 -8.24
CA ARG A 26 8.89 -5.36 -8.23
C ARG A 26 8.88 -6.51 -7.23
N VAL A 27 8.06 -6.37 -6.20
CA VAL A 27 7.81 -7.43 -5.23
C VAL A 27 6.52 -8.17 -5.59
N THR A 28 6.57 -9.49 -5.48
CA THR A 28 5.39 -10.35 -5.57
C THR A 28 5.17 -10.96 -4.20
N ALA A 29 3.94 -10.90 -3.71
CA ALA A 29 3.58 -11.41 -2.39
C ALA A 29 2.20 -12.08 -2.44
N THR A 30 1.96 -12.96 -1.48
CA THR A 30 0.72 -13.75 -1.38
C THR A 30 0.12 -13.58 0.01
N SER A 31 -1.21 -13.39 0.07
CA SER A 31 -1.95 -13.24 1.34
C SER A 31 -1.87 -14.50 2.19
N ALA A 32 -2.14 -14.36 3.49
CA ALA A 32 -2.10 -15.48 4.44
C ALA A 32 -3.05 -16.63 4.07
N ASP A 33 -4.20 -16.32 3.45
CA ASP A 33 -5.19 -17.28 2.97
C ASP A 33 -4.91 -17.81 1.55
N SER A 34 -3.85 -17.30 0.89
CA SER A 34 -3.48 -17.61 -0.49
C SER A 34 -4.52 -17.27 -1.55
N GLN A 35 -5.48 -16.39 -1.25
CA GLN A 35 -6.51 -15.95 -2.20
C GLN A 35 -6.12 -14.69 -2.97
N THR A 36 -5.22 -13.87 -2.41
CA THR A 36 -4.82 -12.59 -2.99
C THR A 36 -3.33 -12.61 -3.35
N ILE A 37 -3.02 -12.17 -4.58
CA ILE A 37 -1.66 -11.95 -5.03
C ILE A 37 -1.43 -10.45 -5.19
N LEU A 38 -0.39 -9.96 -4.53
CA LEU A 38 0.06 -8.58 -4.62
C LEU A 38 1.28 -8.49 -5.54
N SER A 39 1.24 -7.54 -6.47
CA SER A 39 2.41 -7.12 -7.27
C SER A 39 2.58 -5.62 -7.05
N LEU A 40 3.71 -5.23 -6.45
CA LEU A 40 3.96 -3.86 -6.02
C LEU A 40 5.37 -3.42 -6.43
N ASP A 41 5.48 -2.22 -6.99
CA ASP A 41 6.78 -1.59 -7.27
C ASP A 41 7.17 -0.71 -6.07
N ILE A 42 8.32 -0.98 -5.45
CA ILE A 42 8.82 -0.27 -4.27
C ILE A 42 10.19 0.37 -4.52
N ASN A 43 10.50 1.45 -3.79
CA ASN A 43 11.86 1.98 -3.73
C ASN A 43 12.69 1.18 -2.72
N HIS A 44 13.51 0.26 -3.22
CA HIS A 44 14.27 -0.67 -2.39
C HIS A 44 15.52 -0.04 -1.75
N GLU A 45 15.91 1.19 -2.12
CA GLU A 45 17.00 1.90 -1.43
C GLU A 45 16.58 2.38 -0.03
N ILE A 46 15.30 2.78 0.12
CA ILE A 46 14.77 3.33 1.38
C ILE A 46 13.95 2.32 2.17
N TYR A 47 13.38 1.32 1.48
CA TYR A 47 12.60 0.25 2.10
C TYR A 47 13.00 -1.10 1.50
N PRO A 48 14.13 -1.68 1.98
CA PRO A 48 14.60 -2.97 1.49
C PRO A 48 13.70 -4.09 2.03
N LEU A 49 13.34 -5.04 1.16
CA LEU A 49 12.58 -6.23 1.51
C LEU A 49 13.27 -7.49 0.99
N ALA A 50 13.03 -8.63 1.65
CA ALA A 50 13.52 -9.93 1.24
C ALA A 50 12.40 -10.94 0.96
N VAL A 51 12.70 -11.94 0.12
CA VAL A 51 11.78 -13.07 -0.10
C VAL A 51 11.62 -13.87 1.19
N GLY A 52 10.39 -14.23 1.54
CA GLY A 52 10.02 -14.90 2.79
C GLY A 52 9.66 -13.94 3.92
N GLU A 53 9.86 -12.64 3.74
CA GLU A 53 9.46 -11.62 4.71
C GLU A 53 7.93 -11.41 4.70
N THR A 54 7.38 -11.08 5.86
CA THR A 54 5.95 -10.81 6.03
C THR A 54 5.72 -9.31 6.21
N VAL A 55 4.80 -8.75 5.44
CA VAL A 55 4.44 -7.33 5.48
C VAL A 55 2.93 -7.16 5.62
N GLN A 56 2.51 -6.18 6.41
CA GLN A 56 1.11 -5.76 6.46
C GLN A 56 0.89 -4.64 5.42
N VAL A 57 -0.15 -4.78 4.61
CA VAL A 57 -0.48 -3.80 3.56
C VAL A 57 -1.86 -3.26 3.82
N VAL A 58 -1.93 -1.94 4.00
CA VAL A 58 -3.17 -1.21 4.24
C VAL A 58 -3.39 -0.19 3.13
N LEU A 59 -4.59 -0.19 2.53
CA LEU A 59 -5.04 0.88 1.65
C LEU A 59 -6.05 1.72 2.42
N ALA A 60 -5.81 3.02 2.49
CA ALA A 60 -6.70 3.97 3.14
C ALA A 60 -7.11 5.08 2.15
N SER A 61 -8.32 5.59 2.33
CA SER A 61 -8.87 6.70 1.54
C SER A 61 -8.41 8.09 2.02
N THR A 62 -7.89 8.17 3.24
CA THR A 62 -7.38 9.37 3.90
C THR A 62 -6.37 8.98 4.97
N LEU A 63 -5.46 9.89 5.32
CA LEU A 63 -4.53 9.72 6.44
C LEU A 63 -5.06 10.27 7.76
N ASN A 64 -6.21 10.95 7.72
CA ASN A 64 -6.84 11.48 8.92
C ASN A 64 -7.41 10.32 9.74
N LEU A 65 -7.01 10.25 11.01
CA LEU A 65 -7.41 9.17 11.93
C LEU A 65 -8.92 9.12 12.17
N ASP A 66 -9.64 10.21 11.93
CA ASP A 66 -11.10 10.31 12.07
C ASP A 66 -11.88 9.91 10.80
N GLY A 67 -11.17 9.55 9.72
CA GLY A 67 -11.75 9.17 8.43
C GLY A 67 -12.29 10.34 7.61
N THR A 68 -12.03 11.59 8.00
CA THR A 68 -12.40 12.74 7.19
C THR A 68 -11.56 12.81 5.92
N LYS A 69 -12.18 13.17 4.80
CA LYS A 69 -11.45 13.35 3.53
C LYS A 69 -10.46 14.51 3.69
N GLU A 70 -9.29 14.37 3.11
CA GLU A 70 -8.37 15.50 2.99
C GLU A 70 -9.04 16.64 2.22
N GLU A 71 -9.01 17.84 2.79
CA GLU A 71 -9.58 19.01 2.14
C GLU A 71 -8.81 19.35 0.86
N ALA A 72 -9.55 19.45 -0.25
CA ALA A 72 -8.99 19.86 -1.53
C ALA A 72 -8.43 21.29 -1.43
N GLY A 73 -7.12 21.41 -1.31
CA GLY A 73 -6.43 22.71 -1.23
C GLY A 73 -5.41 22.82 -0.11
N LYS A 74 -5.45 21.94 0.90
CA LYS A 74 -4.35 21.86 1.88
C LYS A 74 -3.14 21.18 1.26
N GLY A 75 -1.98 21.82 1.33
CA GLY A 75 -0.72 21.22 0.92
C GLY A 75 -0.34 20.05 1.83
N TRP A 76 0.30 19.01 1.29
CA TRP A 76 0.78 17.85 2.09
C TRP A 76 1.67 18.25 3.28
N ARG A 77 2.34 19.41 3.18
CA ARG A 77 3.23 19.97 4.22
C ARG A 77 2.53 20.90 5.22
N GLU A 78 1.25 21.21 5.00
CA GLU A 78 0.50 22.11 5.87
C GLU A 78 -0.10 21.40 7.09
N LYS A 79 0.03 20.07 7.17
CA LYS A 79 -0.20 19.34 8.43
C LYS A 79 0.87 19.76 9.43
N GLY A 80 0.44 20.23 10.60
CA GLY A 80 1.36 20.62 11.66
C GLY A 80 2.17 19.42 12.13
N ALA A 81 3.42 19.62 12.53
CA ALA A 81 4.29 18.55 13.05
C ALA A 81 3.74 17.83 14.31
N GLU A 82 2.63 18.31 14.87
CA GLU A 82 1.94 17.76 16.05
C GLU A 82 0.65 16.98 15.70
N GLU A 83 0.26 16.89 14.42
CA GLU A 83 -0.90 16.11 14.00
C GLU A 83 -0.49 14.67 13.66
N ASN A 84 -0.70 13.75 14.60
CA ASN A 84 -0.57 12.31 14.35
C ASN A 84 -1.53 11.89 13.22
N SER A 85 -1.02 11.06 12.32
CA SER A 85 -1.72 10.56 11.16
C SER A 85 -1.61 9.04 11.06
N LEU A 86 -2.40 8.44 10.17
CA LEU A 86 -2.29 7.01 9.89
C LEU A 86 -0.87 6.64 9.39
N ALA A 87 -0.18 7.56 8.72
CA ALA A 87 1.16 7.32 8.17
C ALA A 87 2.22 7.05 9.25
N ASP A 88 2.04 7.58 10.46
CA ASP A 88 3.01 7.41 11.56
C ASP A 88 3.03 5.97 12.11
N MET A 89 2.08 5.12 11.70
CA MET A 89 1.98 3.72 12.09
C MET A 89 2.65 2.77 11.09
N PHE A 90 3.16 3.26 9.95
CA PHE A 90 3.71 2.44 8.86
C PHE A 90 5.10 2.89 8.44
N ASP A 91 5.96 1.93 8.09
CA ASP A 91 7.35 2.20 7.69
C ASP A 91 7.48 2.74 6.26
N TYR A 92 6.50 2.44 5.40
CA TYR A 92 6.51 2.83 3.98
C TYR A 92 5.12 3.24 3.52
N VAL A 93 4.98 4.50 3.11
CA VAL A 93 3.69 5.09 2.70
C VAL A 93 3.79 5.59 1.27
N CYS A 94 2.81 5.22 0.45
CA CYS A 94 2.66 5.67 -0.93
C CYS A 94 1.28 6.32 -1.13
N TRP A 95 1.22 7.29 -2.04
CA TRP A 95 -0.03 7.88 -2.49
C TRP A 95 -0.22 7.62 -3.98
N GLY A 96 -1.44 7.27 -4.39
CA GLY A 96 -1.74 6.89 -5.76
C GLY A 96 -3.21 7.07 -6.13
N LYS A 97 -3.54 6.72 -7.37
CA LYS A 97 -4.90 6.73 -7.90
C LYS A 97 -5.20 5.38 -8.54
N VAL A 98 -6.40 4.87 -8.32
CA VAL A 98 -6.91 3.71 -9.06
C VAL A 98 -7.11 4.14 -10.52
N TYR A 99 -6.38 3.53 -11.44
CA TYR A 99 -6.40 3.89 -12.86
C TYR A 99 -7.26 2.93 -13.70
N ARG A 100 -7.40 1.68 -13.24
CA ARG A 100 -8.12 0.62 -13.93
C ARG A 100 -8.66 -0.35 -12.89
N PHE A 101 -9.87 -0.84 -13.16
CA PHE A 101 -10.46 -1.97 -12.49
C PHE A 101 -10.80 -3.00 -13.56
N GLU A 102 -10.41 -4.25 -13.34
CA GLU A 102 -10.78 -5.38 -14.19
C GLU A 102 -11.72 -6.25 -13.36
N GLU A 103 -12.96 -6.43 -13.84
CA GLU A 103 -13.80 -7.51 -13.33
C GLU A 103 -13.10 -8.81 -13.73
N GLY A 104 -12.79 -9.67 -12.76
CA GLY A 104 -12.22 -10.98 -13.07
C GLY A 104 -13.08 -11.64 -14.14
N GLU A 105 -12.46 -12.33 -15.10
CA GLU A 105 -13.19 -13.20 -16.01
C GLU A 105 -13.96 -14.17 -15.11
N GLY A 106 -15.26 -13.91 -14.94
CA GLY A 106 -16.12 -14.79 -14.19
C GLY A 106 -15.89 -16.17 -14.76
N GLU A 107 -15.59 -17.14 -13.90
CA GLU A 107 -15.79 -18.53 -14.28
C GLU A 107 -17.16 -18.59 -14.94
N ASN A 108 -17.14 -18.89 -16.24
CA ASN A 108 -18.30 -19.25 -17.01
C ASN A 108 -19.04 -20.34 -16.22
N MET A 109 -20.10 -19.97 -15.50
CA MET A 109 -21.13 -20.89 -15.02
C MET A 109 -22.30 -20.82 -15.98
#